data_AF-A0A377ZQW5-F1
#
_entry.id   AF-A0A377ZQW5-F1
#
_cell.length_a   1.000
_cell.length_b   1.000
_cell.length_c   1.000
_cell.angle_alpha   90.00
_cell.angle_beta   90.00
_cell.angle_gamma   90.00
#
_symmetry.space_group_name_H-M   'P 1'
#
loop_
_entity.id
_entity.type
_entity.pdbx_description
1 polymer ?
#
loop_
_entity_poly.entity_id
_entity_poly.type
_entity_poly.pdbx_seq_one_letter_code
_entity_poly.pdbx_strand_id
1 'polypeptide(L)' 'MPLEQICLSPQCGFASTEEGNALSEDQQWQKVRLVTSIAADVW' A
#
# COMPACT_ATOMS: atom_id res chain seq x y z
N MET A 1 8.68 -16.29 -10.29
CA MET A 1 9.80 -15.33 -10.22
C MET A 1 10.50 -15.50 -8.89
N PRO A 2 11.82 -15.30 -8.81
CA PRO A 2 12.54 -15.25 -7.53
C PRO A 2 11.96 -14.15 -6.63
N LEU A 3 11.89 -14.41 -5.32
CA LEU A 3 11.27 -13.51 -4.35
C LEU A 3 12.01 -12.16 -4.26
N GLU A 4 13.31 -12.17 -4.56
CA GLU A 4 14.20 -11.01 -4.58
C GLU A 4 13.91 -10.06 -5.75
N GLN A 5 13.05 -10.47 -6.70
CA GLN A 5 12.62 -9.67 -7.86
C GLN A 5 11.18 -9.16 -7.72
N ILE A 6 10.56 -9.31 -6.55
CA ILE A 6 9.18 -8.90 -6.29
C ILE A 6 9.18 -7.78 -5.26
N CYS A 7 8.34 -6.76 -5.48
CA CYS A 7 8.07 -5.68 -4.54
C CYS A 7 6.58 -5.62 -4.22
N LEU A 8 6.23 -5.14 -3.03
CA LEU A 8 4.85 -4.94 -2.59
C LEU A 8 4.55 -3.45 -2.45
N SER A 9 3.42 -3.01 -3.00
CA SER A 9 2.94 -1.63 -2.91
C SER A 9 1.40 -1.59 -2.89
N PRO A 10 0.78 -0.46 -2.48
CA PRO A 10 -0.63 -0.21 -2.72
C PRO A 10 -0.97 -0.25 -4.21
N GLN A 11 -2.24 -0.52 -4.55
CA GLN A 11 -2.71 -0.61 -5.93
C GLN A 11 -2.48 0.68 -6.76
N CYS A 12 -2.59 1.84 -6.12
CA CYS A 12 -2.45 3.16 -6.72
C CYS A 12 -2.04 4.17 -5.63
N GLY A 13 -1.65 5.39 -6.05
CA GLY A 13 -1.35 6.47 -5.12
C GLY A 13 -2.61 7.01 -4.42
N PHE A 14 -2.46 7.54 -3.20
CA PHE A 14 -3.61 8.04 -2.43
C PHE A 14 -4.28 9.30 -3.01
N ALA A 15 -3.66 9.92 -4.03
CA ALA A 15 -4.17 11.13 -4.69
C ALA A 15 -4.85 10.85 -6.05
N SER A 16 -5.14 9.59 -6.40
CA SER A 16 -5.34 9.19 -7.81
C SER A 16 -6.79 9.10 -8.33
N THR A 17 -7.72 9.98 -7.91
CA THR A 17 -9.08 10.04 -8.52
C THR A 17 -9.66 11.45 -8.56
N GLU A 18 -10.26 11.84 -9.70
CA GLU A 18 -11.06 13.07 -9.90
C GLU A 18 -12.27 13.16 -8.94
N GLU A 19 -12.87 12.01 -8.57
CA GLU A 19 -14.00 11.93 -7.62
C GLU A 19 -13.58 11.60 -6.17
N GLY A 20 -12.27 11.47 -5.90
CA GLY A 20 -11.73 11.26 -4.56
C GLY A 20 -12.32 10.05 -3.81
N ASN A 21 -11.61 8.92 -3.74
CA ASN A 21 -11.76 8.10 -2.54
C ASN A 21 -11.31 8.97 -1.35
N ALA A 22 -12.28 9.57 -0.65
CA ALA A 22 -12.02 10.43 0.50
C ALA A 22 -11.46 9.57 1.65
N LEU A 23 -10.16 9.31 1.57
CA LEU A 23 -9.42 8.63 2.61
C LEU A 23 -8.92 9.67 3.59
N SER A 24 -9.27 9.52 4.87
CA SER A 24 -8.59 10.27 5.92
C SER A 24 -7.11 9.90 5.94
N GLU A 25 -6.29 10.78 6.49
CA GLU A 25 -4.87 10.52 6.70
C GLU A 25 -4.64 9.20 7.45
N ASP A 26 -5.46 8.92 8.46
CA ASP A 26 -5.41 7.66 9.21
C ASP A 26 -5.65 6.43 8.33
N GLN A 27 -6.61 6.51 7.40
CA GLN A 27 -6.90 5.43 6.46
C GLN A 27 -5.75 5.22 5.47
N GLN A 28 -5.06 6.30 5.07
CA GLN A 28 -3.85 6.19 4.25
C GLN A 28 -2.74 5.47 5.02
N TRP A 29 -2.49 5.85 6.27
CA TRP A 29 -1.50 5.19 7.11
C TRP A 29 -1.84 3.74 7.45
N GLN A 30 -3.12 3.40 7.61
CA GLN A 30 -3.55 2.00 7.76
C GLN A 30 -3.16 1.15 6.55
N LYS A 31 -3.34 1.68 5.33
CA LYS A 31 -2.92 0.98 4.10
C LYS A 31 -1.41 0.81 4.03
N VAL A 32 -0.64 1.82 4.41
CA VAL A 32 0.84 1.71 4.49
C VAL A 32 1.24 0.64 5.50
N ARG A 33 0.68 0.68 6.71
CA ARG A 33 0.99 -0.30 7.78
C ARG A 33 0.70 -1.73 7.34
N LEU A 34 -0.44 -1.96 6.68
CA LEU A 34 -0.80 -3.28 6.16
C LEU A 34 0.22 -3.79 5.13
N VAL A 35 0.62 -2.95 4.17
CA VAL A 35 1.62 -3.34 3.18
C VAL A 35 2.96 -3.64 3.85
N THR A 36 3.40 -2.82 4.81
CA THR A 36 4.66 -3.04 5.52
C THR A 36 4.64 -4.28 6.41
N SER A 37 3.51 -4.60 7.04
CA SER A 37 3.41 -5.81 7.88
C SER A 37 3.47 -7.08 7.03
N ILE A 38 2.75 -7.11 5.90
CA ILE A 38 2.81 -8.24 4.97
C ILE A 38 4.22 -8.38 4.40
N ALA A 39 4.89 -7.26 4.06
CA ALA A 39 6.25 -7.31 3.58
C ALA A 39 7.21 -7.92 4.63
N ALA A 40 7.07 -7.57 5.91
CA ALA A 40 7.89 -8.14 6.99
C ALA A 40 7.58 -9.63 7.29
N ASP A 41 6.37 -10.10 7.00
CA ASP A 41 6.00 -11.50 7.18
C ASP A 41 6.52 -12.40 6.04
N VAL A 42 6.69 -11.83 4.85
CA VAL A 42 7.09 -12.56 3.63
C VAL A 42 8.59 -12.49 3.35
N TRP A 43 9.25 -11.36 3.65
CA TRP A 43 10.68 -11.13 3.45
C TRP A 43 11.42 -10.94 4.78
#